data_AF-A0A6L7LKH2-F1
#
_entry.id   AF-A0A6L7LKH2-F1
#
_cell.length_a   1.000
_cell.length_b   1.000
_cell.length_c   1.000
_cell.angle_alpha   90.00
_cell.angle_beta   90.00
_cell.angle_gamma   90.00
#
_symmetry.space_group_name_H-M   'P 1'
#
loop_
_entity.id
_entity.type
_entity.pdbx_description
1 polymer ?
#
loop_
_entity_poly.entity_id
_entity_poly.type
_entity_poly.pdbx_seq_one_letter_code
_entity_poly.pdbx_strand_id
1 'polypeptide(L)' 'MTSVPISDAVSLGAALRRTRKALKITQEELSLQTGISRPTIRGIERGKETAQVGLVLQLCQDLGAAIELKFP' A
#
# COMPACT_ATOMS: atom_id res chain seq x y z
N MET A 1 -2.37 -17.94 1.92
CA MET A 1 -2.53 -16.48 2.15
C MET A 1 -2.21 -16.22 3.60
N THR A 2 -1.30 -15.29 3.88
CA THR A 2 -0.86 -14.99 5.26
C THR A 2 -1.39 -13.62 5.63
N SER A 3 -2.18 -13.53 6.71
CA SER A 3 -2.64 -12.25 7.26
C SER A 3 -1.53 -11.60 8.07
N VAL A 4 -1.31 -10.29 7.89
CA VAL A 4 -0.36 -9.51 8.69
C VAL A 4 -1.14 -8.51 9.53
N PRO A 5 -0.94 -8.44 10.86
CA PRO A 5 -1.58 -7.41 11.67
C PRO A 5 -1.03 -6.03 11.30
N ILE A 6 -1.93 -5.06 11.12
CA ILE A 6 -1.61 -3.66 10.83
C ILE A 6 -2.10 -2.81 12.00
N SER A 7 -1.19 -2.05 12.61
CA SER A 7 -1.48 -1.22 13.80
C SER A 7 -1.47 0.29 13.50
N ASP A 8 -0.85 0.70 12.40
CA ASP A 8 -0.63 2.11 12.05
C ASP A 8 -0.33 2.28 10.54
N ALA A 9 -0.19 3.53 10.10
CA ALA A 9 0.13 3.84 8.71
C ALA A 9 1.52 3.33 8.27
N VAL A 10 2.49 3.27 9.19
CA VAL A 10 3.88 2.85 8.89
C VAL A 10 3.95 1.36 8.61
N SER A 11 3.31 0.54 9.45
CA SER A 11 3.19 -0.91 9.29
C SER A 11 2.42 -1.27 8.03
N LEU A 12 1.35 -0.54 7.70
CA LEU A 12 0.63 -0.68 6.42
C LEU A 12 1.53 -0.34 5.23
N GLY A 13 2.16 0.83 5.23
CA GLY A 13 3.05 1.27 4.15
C GLY A 13 4.22 0.32 3.93
N ALA A 14 4.80 -0.21 5.01
CA ALA A 14 5.86 -1.21 4.94
C ALA A 14 5.38 -2.53 4.34
N ALA A 15 4.16 -2.98 4.65
CA ALA A 15 3.56 -4.16 4.03
C ALA A 15 3.39 -3.98 2.52
N LEU A 16 2.79 -2.87 2.08
CA LEU A 16 2.60 -2.55 0.66
C LEU A 16 3.94 -2.45 -0.08
N ARG A 17 4.95 -1.81 0.52
CA ARG A 17 6.30 -1.73 -0.05
C ARG A 17 6.95 -3.11 -0.21
N ARG A 18 6.77 -4.02 0.75
CA ARG A 18 7.27 -5.39 0.64
C ARG A 18 6.57 -6.13 -0.50
N THR A 19 5.26 -6.00 -0.62
CA THR A 19 4.48 -6.59 -1.72
C THR A 19 4.97 -6.08 -3.08
N ARG A 20 5.08 -4.76 -3.26
CA ARG A 20 5.61 -4.17 -4.49
C ARG A 20 7.01 -4.71 -4.84
N LYS A 21 7.91 -4.79 -3.85
CA LYS A 21 9.25 -5.34 -4.05
C LYS A 21 9.23 -6.82 -4.43
N ALA A 22 8.33 -7.62 -3.85
CA ALA A 22 8.17 -9.03 -4.22
C ALA A 22 7.69 -9.20 -5.67
N LEU A 23 6.88 -8.26 -6.17
CA LEU A 23 6.47 -8.18 -7.57
C LEU A 23 7.58 -7.66 -8.50
N LYS A 24 8.73 -7.24 -7.95
CA LYS A 24 9.90 -6.72 -8.67
C LYS A 24 9.63 -5.47 -9.54
N ILE A 25 8.61 -4.69 -9.19
CA ILE A 25 8.30 -3.42 -9.85
C ILE A 25 8.79 -2.24 -9.00
N THR A 26 9.14 -1.15 -9.67
CA THR A 26 9.53 0.15 -9.11
C THR A 26 8.29 0.96 -8.70
N GLN A 27 8.51 2.05 -7.96
CA GLN A 27 7.43 3.00 -7.67
C GLN A 27 6.94 3.73 -8.93
N GLU A 28 7.79 3.84 -9.95
CA GLU A 28 7.43 4.48 -11.24
C GLU A 28 6.51 3.55 -12.03
N GLU A 29 6.86 2.28 -12.16
CA GLU A 29 6.01 1.28 -12.81
C GLU A 29 4.67 1.12 -12.09
N LEU A 30 4.67 1.10 -10.75
CA LEU A 30 3.41 1.08 -9.99
C LEU A 30 2.59 2.36 -10.21
N SER A 31 3.24 3.52 -10.37
CA SER A 31 2.57 4.77 -10.70
C SER A 31 1.85 4.70 -12.05
N LEU A 32 2.54 4.15 -13.06
CA LEU A 32 1.98 3.95 -14.40
C LEU A 32 0.82 2.95 -14.39
N GLN A 33 0.90 1.89 -13.58
CA GLN A 33 -0.15 0.86 -13.48
C GLN A 33 -1.42 1.36 -12.78
N THR A 34 -1.26 2.17 -11.74
CA THR A 34 -2.37 2.57 -10.84
C THR A 34 -2.93 3.97 -11.16
N GLY A 35 -2.21 4.76 -11.94
CA GLY A 35 -2.50 6.20 -12.13
C GLY A 35 -2.21 7.06 -10.89
N ILE A 36 -1.74 6.47 -9.78
CA ILE A 36 -1.39 7.20 -8.56
C ILE A 36 0.01 7.77 -8.72
N SER A 37 0.20 9.06 -8.44
CA SER A 37 1.51 9.70 -8.58
C SER A 37 2.60 9.01 -7.74
N ARG A 38 3.82 8.88 -8.28
CA ARG A 38 4.97 8.33 -7.55
C ARG A 38 5.24 9.00 -6.19
N PRO A 39 5.13 10.34 -6.03
CA PRO A 39 5.22 10.99 -4.71
C PRO A 39 4.15 10.49 -3.72
N THR A 40 2.92 10.27 -4.18
CA THR A 40 1.85 9.71 -3.36
C THR A 40 2.18 8.27 -2.96
N ILE A 41 2.57 7.41 -3.91
CA ILE A 41 3.00 6.03 -3.62
C ILE A 41 4.14 6.02 -2.59
N ARG A 42 5.15 6.88 -2.77
CA ARG A 42 6.26 7.01 -1.82
C ARG A 42 5.79 7.45 -0.43
N GLY A 43 4.82 8.36 -0.35
CA GLY A 43 4.23 8.80 0.92
C GLY A 43 3.49 7.66 1.62
N ILE A 44 2.66 6.91 0.88
CA ILE A 44 1.93 5.74 1.38
C ILE A 44 2.93 4.68 1.88
N GLU A 45 3.93 4.31 1.09
CA GLU A 45 4.94 3.30 1.46
C GLU A 45 5.80 3.70 2.67
N ARG A 46 5.84 4.99 3.01
CA ARG A 46 6.52 5.52 4.21
C ARG A 46 5.59 5.68 5.41
N GLY A 47 4.30 5.40 5.25
CA GLY A 47 3.30 5.57 6.30
C GLY A 47 2.98 7.02 6.61
N LYS A 48 2.94 7.89 5.59
CA LYS A 48 2.52 9.29 5.76
C LYS A 48 1.13 9.34 6.42
N GLU A 49 1.03 9.94 7.59
CA GLU A 49 -0.24 10.03 8.35
C GLU A 49 -1.36 10.71 7.55
N THR A 50 -1.00 11.67 6.69
CA THR A 50 -1.93 12.38 5.80
C THR A 50 -2.16 11.68 4.45
N ALA A 51 -1.79 10.40 4.32
CA ALA A 51 -2.14 9.62 3.15
C ALA A 51 -3.67 9.48 3.06
N GLN A 52 -4.23 9.79 1.90
CA GLN A 52 -5.68 9.68 1.70
C GLN A 52 -6.08 8.21 1.70
N VAL A 53 -7.01 7.84 2.59
CA VAL A 53 -7.44 6.44 2.77
C VAL A 53 -7.90 5.81 1.46
N GLY A 54 -8.61 6.53 0.60
CA GLY A 54 -9.06 6.02 -0.71
C GLY A 54 -7.90 5.60 -1.62
N LEU A 55 -6.81 6.36 -1.66
CA LEU A 55 -5.62 6.02 -2.45
C LEU A 55 -4.85 4.84 -1.86
N VAL A 56 -4.86 4.70 -0.53
CA VAL A 56 -4.29 3.54 0.15
C VAL A 56 -5.07 2.28 -0.20
N LEU A 57 -6.40 2.33 -0.14
CA LEU A 57 -7.28 1.20 -0.49
C LEU A 57 -7.16 0.81 -1.97
N GLN A 58 -7.02 1.79 -2.87
CA GLN A 58 -6.75 1.56 -4.29
C GLN A 58 -5.41 0.83 -4.48
N LEU A 59 -4.34 1.34 -3.86
CA LEU A 59 -3.02 0.74 -3.95
C LEU A 59 -2.97 -0.69 -3.38
N CYS A 60 -3.73 -0.97 -2.31
CA CYS A 60 -3.90 -2.33 -1.80
C CYS A 60 -4.49 -3.26 -2.86
N GLN A 61 -5.59 -2.86 -3.51
CA GLN A 61 -6.23 -3.65 -4.55
C GLN A 61 -5.31 -3.90 -5.75
N ASP A 62 -4.62 -2.86 -6.21
CA ASP A 62 -3.71 -2.95 -7.36
C ASP A 62 -2.49 -3.85 -7.09
N LEU A 63 -2.08 -3.97 -5.81
CA LEU A 63 -1.03 -4.88 -5.38
C LEU A 63 -1.55 -6.29 -5.01
N GLY A 64 -2.83 -6.57 -5.21
CA GLY A 64 -3.46 -7.85 -4.90
C GLY A 64 -3.65 -8.11 -3.39
N ALA A 65 -3.64 -7.06 -2.57
CA ALA A 65 -3.87 -7.14 -1.13
C ALA A 65 -5.36 -6.90 -0.79
N ALA A 66 -5.94 -7.81 -0.01
CA ALA A 66 -7.25 -7.63 0.60
C ALA A 66 -7.11 -7.02 2.00
N ILE A 67 -8.05 -6.14 2.37
CA ILE A 67 -8.17 -5.60 3.72
C ILE A 67 -9.39 -6.24 4.39
N GLU A 68 -9.18 -6.79 5.57
CA GLU A 68 -10.23 -7.34 6.44
C GLU A 68 -10.28 -6.53 7.73
N LEU A 69 -11.49 -6.16 8.15
CA LEU A 69 -11.74 -5.55 9.45
C LEU A 69 -12.31 -6.63 10.37
N LYS A 70 -11.73 -6.73 11.58
CA LYS A 70 -12.22 -7.61 12.63
C LYS A 70 -12.80 -6.77 13.74
N PHE A 71 -14.03 -7.08 14.10
CA PHE A 71 -14.73 -6.53 15.25
C PHE A 71 -14.79 -7.59 16.35
N PRO A 72 -14.93 -7.20 17.63
CA PRO A 72 -15.16 -8.15 18.73
C PRO A 72 -16.37 -9.05 18.49
#